data_AF-A0A8J2N3N3-F1
#
_entry.id   AF-A0A8J2N3N3-F1
#
_cell.length_a   1.000
_cell.length_b   1.000
_cell.length_c   1.000
_cell.angle_alpha   90.00
_cell.angle_beta   90.00
_cell.angle_gamma   90.00
#
_symmetry.space_group_name_H-M   'P 1'
#
loop_
_entity.id
_entity.type
_entity.pdbx_description
1 polymer ?
#
loop_
_entity_poly.entity_id
_entity_poly.type
_entity_poly.pdbx_seq_one_letter_code
_entity_poly.pdbx_strand_id
1 'polypeptide(L)'
;MHPHLHTEEVQKNCADVVAALEECHNRGFLWKVTGNCTDAKFKVNMCLRGLRLEKTKANREAAKEKRERIQKVWKELDENK
;
A
#
# COMPACT_ATOMS: atom_id res chain seq x y z
N MET A 1 -7.45 -13.64 -11.17
CA MET A 1 -8.07 -12.51 -10.45
C MET A 1 -7.33 -12.38 -9.14
N HIS A 2 -6.86 -11.18 -8.79
CA HIS A 2 -6.18 -10.93 -7.52
C HIS A 2 -7.14 -10.15 -6.62
N PRO A 3 -7.87 -10.81 -5.70
CA PRO A 3 -8.90 -10.14 -4.88
C PRO A 3 -8.38 -8.91 -4.15
N HIS A 4 -7.11 -8.95 -3.72
CA HIS A 4 -6.43 -7.86 -3.05
C HIS A 4 -6.20 -6.60 -3.90
N LEU A 5 -6.37 -6.66 -5.23
CA LEU A 5 -6.26 -5.49 -6.11
C LEU A 5 -7.57 -4.73 -6.26
N HIS A 6 -8.71 -5.31 -5.85
CA HIS A 6 -10.03 -4.67 -5.98
C HIS A 6 -10.45 -3.89 -4.73
N THR A 7 -9.51 -3.57 -3.84
CA THR A 7 -9.79 -2.67 -2.71
C THR A 7 -9.94 -1.23 -3.22
N GLU A 8 -10.76 -0.44 -2.55
CA GLU A 8 -10.99 0.96 -2.92
C GLU A 8 -9.68 1.77 -2.98
N GLU A 9 -8.76 1.53 -2.05
CA GLU A 9 -7.43 2.18 -2.01
C GLU A 9 -6.60 1.86 -3.26
N VAL A 10 -6.58 0.60 -3.69
CA VAL A 10 -5.82 0.18 -4.87
C VAL A 10 -6.49 0.67 -6.15
N GLN A 11 -7.82 0.63 -6.24
CA GLN A 11 -8.55 1.13 -7.41
C GLN A 11 -8.38 2.65 -7.58
N LYS A 12 -8.36 3.43 -6.49
CA LYS A 12 -8.14 4.88 -6.57
C LYS A 12 -6.74 5.27 -7.04
N ASN A 13 -5.71 4.50 -6.67
CA ASN A 13 -4.32 4.92 -6.86
C ASN A 13 -3.54 4.11 -7.90
N CYS A 14 -3.98 2.89 -8.21
CA CYS A 14 -3.27 1.94 -9.06
C CYS A 14 -4.14 1.34 -10.18
N ALA A 15 -5.33 1.90 -10.46
CA ALA A 15 -6.25 1.35 -11.48
C ALA A 15 -5.56 1.13 -12.84
N ASP A 16 -4.78 2.10 -13.32
CA ASP A 16 -4.17 2.02 -14.65
C ASP A 16 -3.20 0.84 -14.79
N VAL A 17 -2.34 0.62 -13.77
CA VAL A 17 -1.37 -0.48 -13.79
C VAL A 17 -2.05 -1.82 -13.56
N VAL A 18 -3.15 -1.86 -12.80
CA VAL A 18 -3.96 -3.07 -12.62
C VAL A 18 -4.68 -3.42 -13.92
N ALA A 19 -5.27 -2.45 -14.61
CA ALA A 19 -5.92 -2.64 -15.91
C ALA A 19 -4.94 -3.17 -16.96
N ALA A 20 -3.71 -2.64 -17.01
CA ALA A 20 -2.67 -3.14 -17.91
C ALA A 20 -2.29 -4.62 -17.64
N LEU A 21 -2.26 -5.02 -16.37
CA LEU A 21 -2.02 -6.42 -16.00
C LEU A 21 -3.21 -7.31 -16.38
N GLU A 22 -4.44 -6.84 -16.19
CA GLU A 22 -5.66 -7.53 -16.60
C GLU A 22 -5.74 -7.71 -18.11
N GLU A 23 -5.42 -6.69 -18.89
CA GLU A 23 -5.34 -6.78 -20.36
C GLU A 23 -4.34 -7.86 -20.79
N CYS A 24 -3.15 -7.89 -20.18
CA CYS A 24 -2.16 -8.92 -20.48
C CYS A 24 -2.66 -10.32 -20.12
N HIS A 25 -3.35 -10.45 -19.00
CA HIS A 25 -3.99 -11.69 -18.58
C HIS A 25 -5.13 -12.12 -19.51
N ASN A 26 -5.85 -11.18 -20.13
CA ASN A 26 -6.94 -11.48 -21.07
C ASN A 26 -6.43 -12.04 -22.41
N ARG A 27 -5.12 -11.94 -22.69
CA ARG A 27 -4.49 -12.55 -23.87
C ARG A 27 -4.41 -14.08 -23.82
N GLY A 28 -4.62 -14.67 -22.64
CA GLY A 28 -4.75 -16.12 -22.47
C GLY A 28 -3.80 -16.71 -21.42
N PHE A 29 -4.00 -18.00 -21.14
CA PHE A 29 -3.27 -18.71 -20.08
C PHE A 29 -1.75 -18.77 -20.32
N LEU A 30 -1.32 -19.04 -21.55
CA LEU A 30 0.12 -19.13 -21.89
C LEU A 30 0.86 -17.83 -21.56
N TRP A 31 0.28 -16.66 -21.88
CA TRP A 31 0.87 -15.36 -21.55
C TRP A 31 1.07 -15.14 -20.05
N LYS A 32 0.18 -15.69 -19.22
CA LYS A 32 0.28 -15.59 -17.75
C LYS A 32 1.45 -16.42 -17.22
N VAL A 33 1.63 -17.64 -17.75
CA VAL A 33 2.58 -18.62 -17.19
C VAL A 33 3.97 -18.53 -17.80
N THR A 34 4.11 -18.06 -19.05
CA THR A 34 5.42 -17.92 -19.71
C THR A 34 6.16 -16.64 -19.34
N GLY A 35 5.59 -15.80 -18.46
CA GLY A 35 6.21 -14.55 -18.01
C GLY A 35 6.01 -13.36 -18.95
N ASN A 36 5.17 -13.48 -19.98
CA ASN A 36 4.91 -12.37 -20.92
C ASN A 36 4.23 -11.15 -20.26
N CYS A 37 3.64 -11.32 -19.06
CA CYS A 37 3.03 -10.24 -18.30
C CYS A 37 3.92 -9.64 -17.19
N THR A 38 5.22 -9.95 -17.18
CA THR A 38 6.14 -9.58 -16.08
C THR A 38 6.30 -8.06 -15.94
N ASP A 39 6.37 -7.31 -17.03
CA ASP A 39 6.49 -5.84 -16.98
C ASP A 39 5.25 -5.19 -16.36
N ALA A 40 4.04 -5.58 -16.81
CA ALA A 40 2.79 -5.10 -16.24
C ALA A 40 2.69 -5.47 -14.75
N LYS A 41 3.08 -6.69 -14.38
CA LYS A 41 3.13 -7.12 -12.97
C LYS A 41 4.12 -6.28 -12.15
N PHE A 42 5.28 -5.93 -12.71
CA PHE A 42 6.27 -5.09 -12.04
C PHE A 42 5.72 -3.69 -11.76
N LYS A 43 4.99 -3.09 -12.71
CA LYS A 43 4.33 -1.79 -12.52
C LYS A 43 3.31 -1.81 -11.38
N VAL A 44 2.48 -2.87 -11.31
CA VAL A 44 1.57 -3.06 -10.18
C VAL A 44 2.35 -3.14 -8.85
N ASN A 45 3.43 -3.93 -8.80
CA ASN A 45 4.25 -4.06 -7.59
C ASN A 45 4.84 -2.71 -7.13
N MET A 46 5.31 -1.87 -8.07
CA MET A 46 5.85 -0.56 -7.75
C MET A 46 4.78 0.39 -7.21
N CYS A 47 3.58 0.37 -7.79
CA CYS A 47 2.46 1.17 -7.28
C CYS A 47 2.07 0.77 -5.86
N LEU A 48 1.88 -0.54 -5.61
CA LEU A 48 1.54 -1.04 -4.27
C LEU A 48 2.65 -0.77 -3.24
N ARG A 49 3.91 -0.79 -3.66
CA ARG A 49 5.03 -0.41 -2.80
C ARG A 49 4.94 1.06 -2.40
N GLY A 50 4.59 1.96 -3.32
CA GLY A 50 4.35 3.36 -3.03
C GLY A 50 3.28 3.55 -1.96
N LEU A 51 2.10 2.93 -2.14
CA LEU A 51 1.01 2.98 -1.16
C LEU A 51 1.43 2.49 0.22
N ARG A 52 2.18 1.38 0.27
CA ARG A 52 2.71 0.87 1.53
C ARG A 52 3.62 1.88 2.22
N LEU A 53 4.48 2.58 1.48
CA LEU A 53 5.40 3.56 2.04
C LEU A 53 4.64 4.78 2.60
N GLU A 54 3.66 5.29 1.88
CA GLU A 54 2.81 6.40 2.35
C GLU A 54 2.07 6.04 3.64
N LYS A 55 1.45 4.86 3.68
CA LYS A 55 0.79 4.35 4.88
C LYS A 55 1.76 4.15 6.04
N THR A 56 2.96 3.65 5.76
CA THR A 56 4.01 3.46 6.78
C THR A 56 4.45 4.81 7.35
N LYS A 57 4.57 5.84 6.51
CA LYS A 57 4.90 7.20 6.93
C LYS A 57 3.82 7.79 7.83
N ALA A 58 2.56 7.75 7.40
CA ALA A 58 1.43 8.25 8.18
C ALA A 58 1.30 7.54 9.54
N ASN A 59 1.45 6.21 9.57
CA ASN A 59 1.44 5.45 10.83
C ASN A 59 2.59 5.84 11.75
N ARG A 60 3.77 6.12 11.20
CA ARG A 60 4.94 6.55 11.98
C ARG A 60 4.71 7.95 12.59
N GLU A 61 4.12 8.87 11.84
CA GLU A 61 3.77 10.21 12.32
C GLU A 61 2.73 10.14 13.43
N ALA A 62 1.62 9.42 13.21
CA ALA A 62 0.59 9.21 14.24
C ALA A 62 1.14 8.52 15.50
N ALA A 63 2.06 7.57 15.35
CA ALA A 63 2.70 6.90 16.49
C ALA A 63 3.60 7.87 17.30
N LYS A 64 4.31 8.79 16.63
CA LYS A 64 5.10 9.83 17.30
C LYS A 64 4.20 10.77 18.10
N GLU A 65 3.15 11.30 17.48
CA GLU A 65 2.20 12.21 18.15
C GLU A 65 1.56 11.54 19.36
N LYS A 66 1.13 10.28 19.22
CA LYS A 66 0.59 9.50 20.33
C LYS A 66 1.60 9.34 21.46
N ARG A 67 2.87 9.06 21.13
CA ARG A 67 3.94 8.91 22.11
C ARG A 67 4.23 10.23 22.84
N GLU A 68 4.30 11.34 22.13
CA GLU A 68 4.50 12.67 22.71
C GLU A 68 3.36 13.05 23.64
N ARG A 69 2.11 12.81 23.24
CA ARG A 69 0.94 13.05 24.10
C ARG A 69 1.01 12.22 25.38
N ILE A 70 1.33 10.93 25.27
CA ILE A 70 1.46 10.05 26.42
C ILE A 70 2.57 10.56 27.34
N GLN A 71 3.73 10.92 26.80
CA GLN A 71 4.85 11.45 27.60
C GLN A 71 4.50 12.75 28.34
N LYS A 72 3.74 13.66 27.70
CA LYS A 72 3.24 14.87 28.37
C LYS A 72 2.33 14.54 29.54
N VAL A 73 1.36 13.64 29.35
CA VAL A 73 0.44 13.21 30.41
C VAL A 73 1.19 12.57 31.58
N TRP A 74 2.17 11.70 31.32
CA TRP A 74 2.98 11.10 32.39
C TRP A 74 3.81 12.15 33.15
N LYS A 75 4.40 13.11 32.44
CA LYS A 75 5.18 14.18 33.06
C LYS A 75 4.29 15.07 33.95
N GLU A 76 3.09 15.43 33.49
CA GLU A 76 2.13 16.19 34.30
C GLU A 76 1.72 15.42 35.57
N LEU A 77 1.52 14.11 35.48
CA LEU A 77 1.22 13.28 36.66
C LEU A 77 2.39 13.21 37.65
N ASP A 78 3.62 13.10 37.15
CA ASP A 78 4.82 13.08 38.00
C ASP A 78 5.09 14.43 38.67
N GLU A 79 4.78 15.55 38.01
CA GLU A 79 4.95 16.92 38.55
C GLU A 79 3.86 17.30 39.58
N ASN A 80 2.67 16.70 39.52
CA ASN A 80 1.58 16.92 40.48
C ASN A 80 1.59 15.95 41.68
N LYS A 81 2.71 15.25 41.90
CA LYS A 81 2.91 14.31 43.00
C LYS A 81 3.60 14.97 44.19
#